data_AF-A0A7V4GX17-F1
#
_entry.id   AF-A0A7V4GX17-F1
#
_cell.length_a   1.000
_cell.length_b   1.000
_cell.length_c   1.000
_cell.angle_alpha   90.00
_cell.angle_beta   90.00
_cell.angle_gamma   90.00
#
_symmetry.space_group_name_H-M   'P 1'
#
loop_
_entity.id
_entity.type
_entity.pdbx_description
1 polymer ?
#
loop_
_entity_poly.entity_id
_entity_poly.type
_entity_poly.pdbx_seq_one_letter_code
_entity_poly.pdbx_strand_id
1 'polypeptide(L)'
;TFSHRHAAHVVENTDQKYCPLQHISSRQASFRIYNSTLSEYGALGFEYGYAIGTPDGLTIWEAQFGDFHNVAQVIVDQYISSAEDKWGLMNGLVLFLPHGYEGQGPEHSSARLERFLVLAANNNMQLVNCTTPANFFHVLRRQVKRNFRVPLIVFTPKSLLRHPQCISPLSELASGAFREVIDDEDVDIPEVKRVVFCSGKIYYDLLARKNAFKARDIALIRIEQLYPFPEKQLDAIIEKYNKALVYLWVQEEPENMGAWTYINYHFRKIPLIHITRLPSGSPATGLHEIHQAEQEEILYKVFRTCDCERRNKYCGLQCMVGKSRQEILRQFNYIFFDKRINL
;
A
#
# COMPACT_ATOMS: atom_id res chain seq x y z
N THR A 1 12.22 10.63 -11.04
CA THR A 1 12.93 9.86 -9.99
C THR A 1 13.44 8.51 -10.47
N PHE A 2 12.60 7.49 -10.67
CA PHE A 2 13.07 6.11 -10.89
C PHE A 2 13.30 5.73 -12.36
N SER A 3 13.45 6.71 -13.27
CA SER A 3 13.58 6.48 -14.72
C SER A 3 12.56 5.47 -15.29
N HIS A 4 11.28 5.59 -14.89
CA HIS A 4 10.22 4.66 -15.32
C HIS A 4 9.21 5.31 -16.28
N ARG A 5 9.07 6.65 -16.26
CA ARG A 5 7.96 7.35 -16.93
C ARG A 5 8.27 7.78 -18.36
N HIS A 6 9.43 8.41 -18.57
CA HIS A 6 9.86 8.94 -19.87
C HIS A 6 8.77 9.72 -20.66
N ALA A 7 7.93 10.52 -19.98
CA ALA A 7 6.84 11.25 -20.63
C ALA A 7 7.31 12.39 -21.57
N ALA A 8 8.57 12.81 -21.45
CA ALA A 8 9.25 13.74 -22.33
C ALA A 8 10.59 13.13 -22.78
N HIS A 9 10.86 13.18 -24.07
CA HIS A 9 12.10 12.73 -24.69
C HIS A 9 12.92 13.95 -25.13
N VAL A 10 14.21 13.96 -24.85
CA VAL A 10 15.13 14.97 -25.38
C VAL A 10 15.57 14.51 -26.77
N VAL A 11 15.41 15.36 -27.77
CA VAL A 11 15.86 15.07 -29.13
C VAL A 11 17.39 15.15 -29.16
N GLU A 12 18.03 14.11 -29.69
CA GLU A 12 19.48 14.00 -29.72
C GLU A 12 20.13 15.23 -30.35
N ASN A 13 21.24 15.70 -29.76
CA ASN A 13 21.99 16.88 -30.19
C ASN A 13 21.19 18.20 -30.15
N THR A 14 20.08 18.28 -29.39
CA THR A 14 19.31 19.50 -29.20
C THR A 14 18.79 19.63 -27.75
N ASP A 15 18.30 20.82 -27.39
CA ASP A 15 17.56 21.05 -26.14
C ASP A 15 16.03 20.85 -26.28
N GLN A 16 15.57 20.41 -27.46
CA GLN A 16 14.15 20.24 -27.73
C GLN A 16 13.59 19.01 -27.02
N LYS A 17 12.39 19.16 -26.44
CA LYS A 17 11.66 18.07 -25.77
C LYS A 17 10.43 17.69 -26.58
N TYR A 18 10.28 16.40 -26.86
CA TYR A 18 9.10 15.81 -27.47
C TYR A 18 8.29 15.05 -26.41
N CYS A 19 7.00 15.37 -26.27
CA CYS A 19 6.10 14.72 -25.31
C CYS A 19 5.01 13.95 -26.05
N PRO A 20 5.10 12.61 -26.21
CA PRO A 20 4.16 11.83 -27.02
C PRO A 20 2.69 12.02 -26.61
N LEU A 21 2.43 12.20 -25.31
CA LEU A 21 1.09 12.44 -24.77
C LEU A 21 0.46 13.77 -25.22
N GLN A 22 1.21 14.69 -25.82
CA GLN A 22 0.70 15.92 -26.44
C GLN A 22 0.26 15.74 -27.90
N HIS A 23 0.47 14.55 -28.48
CA HIS A 23 0.30 14.29 -29.93
C HIS A 23 -0.53 13.03 -30.23
N ILE A 24 -1.45 12.66 -29.35
CA ILE A 24 -2.36 11.51 -29.53
C ILE A 24 -3.44 11.83 -30.59
N SER A 25 -4.01 13.03 -30.57
CA SER A 25 -5.09 13.45 -31.48
C SER A 25 -5.25 14.97 -31.50
N SER A 26 -5.69 15.55 -32.62
CA SER A 26 -5.98 16.98 -32.73
C SER A 26 -7.15 17.45 -31.84
N ARG A 27 -7.99 16.52 -31.35
CA ARG A 27 -9.13 16.79 -30.45
C ARG A 27 -8.85 16.42 -28.99
N GLN A 28 -7.60 16.12 -28.63
CA GLN A 28 -7.26 15.68 -27.27
C GLN A 28 -7.37 16.82 -26.24
N ALA A 29 -7.48 16.45 -24.97
CA ALA A 29 -7.29 17.39 -23.87
C ALA A 29 -5.82 17.83 -23.75
N SER A 30 -5.59 19.01 -23.16
CA SER A 30 -4.23 19.50 -22.90
C SER A 30 -3.50 18.59 -21.92
N PHE A 31 -2.26 18.21 -22.25
CA PHE A 31 -1.35 17.50 -21.38
C PHE A 31 -0.12 18.37 -21.12
N ARG A 32 0.23 18.54 -19.85
CA ARG A 32 1.39 19.32 -19.41
C ARG A 32 2.14 18.54 -18.36
N ILE A 33 3.46 18.53 -18.47
CA ILE A 33 4.35 17.92 -17.48
C ILE A 33 5.49 18.89 -17.20
N TYR A 34 5.74 19.12 -15.91
CA TYR A 34 6.75 20.07 -15.46
C TYR A 34 7.70 19.37 -14.49
N ASN A 35 8.99 19.68 -14.63
CA ASN A 35 9.93 19.46 -13.54
C ASN A 35 9.81 20.69 -12.64
N SER A 36 9.28 20.52 -11.43
CA SER A 36 9.22 21.61 -10.47
C SER A 36 10.61 22.07 -10.06
N THR A 37 10.69 23.25 -9.45
CA THR A 37 11.85 23.60 -8.62
C THR A 37 11.95 22.64 -7.43
N LEU A 38 13.09 22.65 -6.74
CA LEU A 38 13.30 21.85 -5.54
C LEU A 38 12.59 22.51 -4.34
N SER A 39 11.26 22.50 -4.36
CA SER A 39 10.40 23.07 -3.33
C SER A 39 9.11 22.27 -3.20
N GLU A 40 8.98 21.49 -2.13
CA GLU A 40 7.77 20.71 -1.86
C GLU A 40 6.62 21.62 -1.42
N TYR A 41 6.88 22.55 -0.49
CA TYR A 41 5.86 23.45 0.05
C TYR A 41 5.24 24.33 -1.05
N GLY A 42 6.09 25.01 -1.83
CA GLY A 42 5.65 25.93 -2.87
C GLY A 42 4.96 25.20 -4.02
N ALA A 43 5.54 24.09 -4.50
CA ALA A 43 4.96 23.32 -5.59
C ALA A 43 3.63 22.67 -5.16
N LEU A 44 3.56 22.01 -4.00
CA LEU A 44 2.32 21.36 -3.57
C LEU A 44 1.20 22.38 -3.32
N GLY A 45 1.51 23.53 -2.73
CA GLY A 45 0.54 24.62 -2.56
C GLY A 45 0.02 25.16 -3.89
N PHE A 46 0.91 25.31 -4.89
CA PHE A 46 0.53 25.70 -6.24
C PHE A 46 -0.40 24.67 -6.90
N GLU A 47 -0.04 23.39 -6.87
CA GLU A 47 -0.85 22.32 -7.47
C GLU A 47 -2.21 22.17 -6.79
N TYR A 48 -2.28 22.38 -5.47
CA TYR A 48 -3.55 22.43 -4.75
C TYR A 48 -4.47 23.52 -5.29
N GLY A 49 -3.95 24.76 -5.46
CA GLY A 49 -4.71 25.85 -6.07
C GLY A 49 -5.10 25.59 -7.52
N TYR A 50 -4.21 25.00 -8.31
CA TYR A 50 -4.47 24.63 -9.70
C TYR A 50 -5.60 23.59 -9.81
N ALA A 51 -5.62 22.59 -8.92
CA ALA A 51 -6.64 21.56 -8.88
C ALA A 51 -8.04 22.10 -8.54
N ILE A 52 -8.13 23.20 -7.77
CA ILE A 52 -9.40 23.92 -7.53
C ILE A 52 -9.88 24.58 -8.83
N GLY A 53 -8.98 25.25 -9.55
CA GLY A 53 -9.32 25.96 -10.78
C GLY A 53 -9.62 25.05 -11.98
N THR A 54 -9.22 23.77 -11.92
CA THR A 54 -9.36 22.81 -13.02
C THR A 54 -10.02 21.51 -12.56
N PRO A 55 -11.29 21.54 -12.10
CA PRO A 55 -11.95 20.37 -11.53
C PRO A 55 -12.16 19.23 -12.54
N ASP A 56 -12.28 19.52 -13.84
CA ASP A 56 -12.44 18.49 -14.88
C ASP A 56 -11.12 17.85 -15.34
N GLY A 57 -9.98 18.34 -14.84
CA GLY A 57 -8.66 17.82 -15.13
C GLY A 57 -8.16 16.77 -14.14
N LEU A 58 -7.01 16.16 -14.45
CA LEU A 58 -6.24 15.34 -13.52
C LEU A 58 -4.96 16.09 -13.15
N THR A 59 -4.94 16.67 -11.96
CA THR A 59 -3.76 17.38 -11.42
C THR A 59 -3.01 16.44 -10.49
N ILE A 60 -1.72 16.23 -10.74
CA ILE A 60 -0.87 15.29 -10.01
C ILE A 60 0.38 16.00 -9.53
N TRP A 61 0.64 15.93 -8.23
CA TRP A 61 1.93 16.27 -7.63
C TRP A 61 2.67 14.98 -7.25
N GLU A 62 3.93 14.85 -7.64
CA GLU A 62 4.76 13.69 -7.30
C GLU A 62 5.95 14.12 -6.46
N ALA A 63 6.06 13.56 -5.25
CA ALA A 63 7.24 13.70 -4.43
C ALA A 63 8.40 12.91 -5.05
N GLN A 64 9.64 13.38 -4.87
CA GLN A 64 10.80 12.61 -5.32
C GLN A 64 10.87 11.26 -4.61
N PHE A 65 10.76 11.28 -3.27
CA PHE A 65 10.45 10.14 -2.42
C PHE A 65 9.28 10.53 -1.52
N GLY A 66 8.48 9.55 -1.12
CA GLY A 66 7.30 9.80 -0.29
C GLY A 66 7.66 10.52 1.00
N ASP A 67 8.82 10.25 1.57
CA ASP A 67 9.35 10.80 2.82
C ASP A 67 9.39 12.35 2.83
N PHE A 68 9.66 12.98 1.68
CA PHE A 68 9.85 14.44 1.57
C PHE A 68 8.56 15.26 1.55
N HIS A 69 7.38 14.63 1.47
CA HIS A 69 6.11 15.38 1.55
C HIS A 69 5.96 16.15 2.86
N ASN A 70 6.68 15.74 3.92
CA ASN A 70 6.66 16.36 5.24
C ASN A 70 7.07 17.85 5.22
N VAL A 71 7.87 18.29 4.25
CA VAL A 71 8.23 19.72 4.08
C VAL A 71 6.99 20.57 3.75
N ALA A 72 5.97 19.96 3.14
CA ALA A 72 4.71 20.60 2.78
C ALA A 72 3.56 20.27 3.76
N GLN A 73 3.86 19.89 5.01
CA GLN A 73 2.86 19.41 5.97
C GLN A 73 1.71 20.40 6.20
N VAL A 74 1.96 21.71 6.19
CA VAL A 74 0.90 22.73 6.33
C VAL A 74 -0.12 22.63 5.20
N ILE A 75 0.32 22.33 3.97
CA ILE A 75 -0.59 22.15 2.83
C ILE A 75 -1.42 20.88 3.02
N VAL A 76 -0.80 19.81 3.53
CA VAL A 76 -1.52 18.56 3.85
C VAL A 76 -2.59 18.81 4.93
N ASP A 77 -2.22 19.40 6.05
CA ASP A 77 -3.08 19.54 7.23
C ASP A 77 -4.17 20.61 7.05
N GLN A 78 -3.82 21.75 6.46
CA GLN A 78 -4.69 22.92 6.41
C GLN A 78 -5.44 23.07 5.10
N TYR A 79 -5.19 22.22 4.11
CA TYR A 79 -5.88 22.30 2.84
C TYR A 79 -6.34 20.92 2.39
N ILE A 80 -5.41 20.02 2.08
CA ILE A 80 -5.75 18.71 1.49
C ILE A 80 -6.69 17.91 2.40
N SER A 81 -6.44 17.85 3.71
CA SER A 81 -7.26 17.03 4.62
C SER A 81 -8.52 17.73 5.16
N SER A 82 -8.60 19.06 5.08
CA SER A 82 -9.59 19.81 5.88
C SER A 82 -10.37 20.90 5.13
N ALA A 83 -10.03 21.20 3.87
CA ALA A 83 -10.68 22.28 3.14
C ALA A 83 -12.16 22.05 2.83
N GLU A 84 -12.56 20.80 2.57
CA GLU A 84 -13.97 20.47 2.34
C GLU A 84 -14.80 20.73 3.60
N ASP A 85 -14.37 20.25 4.76
CA ASP A 85 -15.06 20.47 6.04
C ASP A 85 -15.06 21.95 6.47
N LYS A 86 -13.95 22.68 6.25
CA LYS A 86 -13.84 24.09 6.68
C LYS A 86 -14.57 25.06 5.76
N TRP A 87 -14.54 24.80 4.46
CA TRP A 87 -14.89 25.79 3.44
C TRP A 87 -15.81 25.25 2.33
N GLY A 88 -16.21 23.98 2.38
CA GLY A 88 -16.99 23.34 1.32
C GLY A 88 -16.22 23.17 0.00
N LEU A 89 -14.89 23.28 0.03
CA LEU A 89 -14.05 23.25 -1.17
C LEU A 89 -13.63 21.82 -1.52
N MET A 90 -14.25 21.29 -2.58
CA MET A 90 -13.83 20.05 -3.20
C MET A 90 -12.50 20.23 -3.95
N ASN A 91 -11.62 19.23 -3.90
CA ASN A 91 -10.33 19.28 -4.57
C ASN A 91 -9.95 17.90 -5.15
N GLY A 92 -9.51 17.87 -6.41
CA GLY A 92 -9.21 16.65 -7.15
C GLY A 92 -7.73 16.23 -7.14
N LEU A 93 -6.87 16.92 -6.40
CA LEU A 93 -5.41 16.74 -6.43
C LEU A 93 -5.02 15.29 -6.09
N VAL A 94 -4.10 14.75 -6.87
CA VAL A 94 -3.49 13.45 -6.64
C VAL A 94 -2.06 13.64 -6.14
N LEU A 95 -1.71 12.96 -5.06
CA LEU A 95 -0.35 12.92 -4.52
C LEU A 95 0.26 11.55 -4.83
N PHE A 96 1.36 11.54 -5.55
CA PHE A 96 2.20 10.36 -5.73
C PHE A 96 3.34 10.41 -4.72
N LEU A 97 3.33 9.46 -3.78
CA LEU A 97 4.29 9.38 -2.68
C LEU A 97 5.07 8.05 -2.77
N PRO A 98 6.28 8.06 -3.37
CA PRO A 98 7.06 6.83 -3.56
C PRO A 98 7.43 6.15 -2.24
N HIS A 99 6.86 4.97 -2.00
CA HIS A 99 6.85 4.27 -0.73
C HIS A 99 7.30 2.81 -0.87
N GLY A 100 8.04 2.31 0.13
CA GLY A 100 8.40 0.90 0.23
C GLY A 100 9.72 0.68 0.96
N TYR A 101 9.79 -0.36 1.78
CA TYR A 101 10.97 -0.71 2.57
C TYR A 101 11.89 -1.62 1.76
N GLU A 102 12.98 -1.05 1.26
CA GLU A 102 13.90 -1.68 0.29
C GLU A 102 15.37 -1.56 0.72
N GLY A 103 15.61 -1.20 1.99
CA GLY A 103 16.97 -1.08 2.54
C GLY A 103 17.75 0.13 2.03
N GLN A 104 17.07 1.19 1.58
CA GLN A 104 17.67 2.45 1.11
C GLN A 104 17.83 3.50 2.22
N GLY A 105 17.55 3.13 3.48
CA GLY A 105 17.65 4.01 4.63
C GLY A 105 16.34 4.72 5.02
N PRO A 106 16.37 5.55 6.07
CA PRO A 106 15.16 6.04 6.73
C PRO A 106 14.34 7.07 5.94
N GLU A 107 14.99 7.85 5.07
CA GLU A 107 14.41 8.97 4.31
C GLU A 107 14.10 8.60 2.86
N HIS A 108 14.14 7.30 2.54
CA HIS A 108 13.85 6.75 1.22
C HIS A 108 12.92 5.53 1.31
N SER A 109 12.13 5.43 2.38
CA SER A 109 11.34 4.24 2.70
C SER A 109 9.87 4.53 2.92
N SER A 110 9.53 5.59 3.66
CA SER A 110 8.20 5.79 4.21
C SER A 110 7.58 7.12 3.81
N ALA A 111 6.43 7.04 3.13
CA ALA A 111 5.54 8.18 2.95
C ALA A 111 4.74 8.52 4.23
N ARG A 112 5.03 7.88 5.38
CA ARG A 112 4.33 8.03 6.66
C ARG A 112 2.81 7.93 6.50
N LEU A 113 2.37 6.86 5.86
CA LEU A 113 0.97 6.64 5.53
C LEU A 113 0.05 6.70 6.76
N GLU A 114 0.58 6.33 7.94
CA GLU A 114 -0.11 6.45 9.23
C GLU A 114 -0.59 7.89 9.51
N ARG A 115 0.16 8.91 9.08
CA ARG A 115 -0.18 10.32 9.29
C ARG A 115 -1.40 10.72 8.47
N PHE A 116 -1.49 10.23 7.24
CA PHE A 116 -2.68 10.45 6.40
C PHE A 116 -3.89 9.73 6.96
N LEU A 117 -3.72 8.51 7.50
CA LEU A 117 -4.82 7.78 8.16
C LEU A 117 -5.34 8.50 9.41
N VAL A 118 -4.47 9.13 10.20
CA VAL A 118 -4.89 9.95 11.35
C VAL A 118 -5.74 11.15 10.93
N LEU A 119 -5.45 11.74 9.77
CA LEU A 119 -6.19 12.87 9.21
C LEU A 119 -7.49 12.44 8.50
N ALA A 120 -7.68 11.14 8.25
CA ALA A 120 -8.76 10.65 7.42
C ALA A 120 -10.08 10.57 8.20
N ALA A 121 -11.06 11.38 7.81
CA ALA A 121 -12.38 11.46 8.44
C ALA A 121 -13.42 11.92 7.41
N ASN A 122 -14.67 11.47 7.57
CA ASN A 122 -15.82 11.90 6.74
C ASN A 122 -15.61 11.81 5.21
N ASN A 123 -14.81 10.87 4.72
CA ASN A 123 -14.42 10.71 3.32
C ASN A 123 -13.66 11.91 2.71
N ASN A 124 -12.99 12.71 3.56
CA ASN A 124 -12.24 13.91 3.16
C ASN A 124 -11.11 13.64 2.14
N MET A 125 -10.59 12.41 2.09
CA MET A 125 -9.55 12.01 1.15
C MET A 125 -9.69 10.53 0.78
N GLN A 126 -8.81 10.05 -0.09
CA GLN A 126 -8.68 8.63 -0.42
C GLN A 126 -7.23 8.22 -0.27
N LEU A 127 -6.97 7.09 0.37
CA LEU A 127 -5.63 6.55 0.58
C LEU A 127 -5.55 5.18 -0.08
N VAL A 128 -4.64 5.05 -1.05
CA VAL A 128 -4.47 3.81 -1.82
C VAL A 128 -3.00 3.39 -1.93
N ASN A 129 -2.74 2.10 -1.94
CA ASN A 129 -1.42 1.50 -2.09
C ASN A 129 -1.52 0.36 -3.12
N CYS A 130 -1.57 0.76 -4.40
CA CYS A 130 -1.91 -0.15 -5.49
C CYS A 130 -0.79 -1.15 -5.77
N THR A 131 -1.14 -2.43 -5.91
CA THR A 131 -0.17 -3.50 -6.19
C THR A 131 -0.17 -3.99 -7.63
N THR A 132 -1.10 -3.54 -8.48
CA THR A 132 -1.09 -3.88 -9.92
C THR A 132 -1.16 -2.64 -10.82
N PRO A 133 -0.55 -2.67 -12.02
CA PRO A 133 -0.68 -1.58 -12.98
C PRO A 133 -2.13 -1.30 -13.37
N ALA A 134 -2.97 -2.33 -13.49
CA ALA A 134 -4.38 -2.15 -13.80
C ALA A 134 -5.14 -1.43 -12.68
N ASN A 135 -4.92 -1.78 -11.42
CA ASN A 135 -5.61 -1.11 -10.33
C ASN A 135 -5.18 0.36 -10.23
N PHE A 136 -3.89 0.63 -10.44
CA PHE A 136 -3.38 2.01 -10.51
C PHE A 136 -3.96 2.81 -11.69
N PHE A 137 -4.09 2.21 -12.88
CA PHE A 137 -4.78 2.84 -14.01
C PHE A 137 -6.23 3.21 -13.67
N HIS A 138 -6.96 2.28 -13.04
CA HIS A 138 -8.37 2.49 -12.72
C HIS A 138 -8.57 3.53 -11.63
N VAL A 139 -7.71 3.60 -10.60
CA VAL A 139 -7.85 4.62 -9.54
C VAL A 139 -7.64 6.03 -10.09
N LEU A 140 -6.70 6.23 -11.02
CA LEU A 140 -6.48 7.52 -11.66
C LEU A 140 -7.67 7.95 -12.52
N ARG A 141 -8.26 7.02 -13.27
CA ARG A 141 -9.48 7.29 -14.04
C ARG A 141 -10.67 7.60 -13.15
N ARG A 142 -10.82 6.83 -12.05
CA ARG A 142 -11.86 7.03 -11.04
C ARG A 142 -11.80 8.43 -10.44
N GLN A 143 -10.60 9.01 -10.29
CA GLN A 143 -10.42 10.35 -9.77
C GLN A 143 -11.10 11.43 -10.63
N VAL A 144 -11.10 11.28 -11.95
CA VAL A 144 -11.72 12.24 -12.89
C VAL A 144 -13.17 11.88 -13.21
N LYS A 145 -13.46 10.58 -13.37
CA LYS A 145 -14.76 10.09 -13.89
C LYS A 145 -15.92 10.21 -12.91
N ARG A 146 -15.65 10.38 -11.61
CA ARG A 146 -16.70 10.61 -10.60
C ARG A 146 -17.25 12.03 -10.70
N ASN A 147 -18.45 12.23 -10.18
CA ASN A 147 -19.16 13.51 -10.14
C ASN A 147 -18.80 14.38 -8.92
N PHE A 148 -17.73 14.03 -8.19
CA PHE A 148 -17.21 14.79 -7.05
C PHE A 148 -15.67 14.78 -7.07
N ARG A 149 -15.05 15.64 -6.24
CA ARG A 149 -13.60 15.72 -6.11
C ARG A 149 -13.19 15.68 -4.64
N VAL A 150 -12.41 14.67 -4.29
CA VAL A 150 -11.71 14.57 -3.01
C VAL A 150 -10.26 14.18 -3.29
N PRO A 151 -9.27 14.65 -2.53
CA PRO A 151 -7.87 14.32 -2.78
C PRO A 151 -7.60 12.82 -2.80
N LEU A 152 -6.63 12.41 -3.60
CA LEU A 152 -6.19 11.02 -3.72
C LEU A 152 -4.71 10.92 -3.36
N ILE A 153 -4.41 10.23 -2.27
CA ILE A 153 -3.04 9.93 -1.86
C ILE A 153 -2.71 8.51 -2.32
N VAL A 154 -1.73 8.41 -3.22
CA VAL A 154 -1.23 7.15 -3.74
C VAL A 154 0.17 6.90 -3.19
N PHE A 155 0.32 5.84 -2.43
CA PHE A 155 1.62 5.32 -2.02
C PHE A 155 2.21 4.56 -3.21
N THR A 156 2.90 5.29 -4.09
CA THR A 156 3.39 4.74 -5.35
C THR A 156 4.58 3.82 -5.12
N PRO A 157 4.72 2.74 -5.90
CA PRO A 157 5.80 1.79 -5.66
C PRO A 157 7.15 2.30 -6.18
N LYS A 158 8.23 1.71 -5.66
CA LYS A 158 9.59 1.86 -6.19
C LYS A 158 10.05 0.58 -6.90
N SER A 159 10.23 -0.52 -6.17
CA SER A 159 10.59 -1.83 -6.72
C SER A 159 9.55 -2.40 -7.68
N LEU A 160 8.25 -2.22 -7.40
CA LEU A 160 7.20 -2.80 -8.26
C LEU A 160 7.17 -2.20 -9.68
N LEU A 161 7.82 -1.05 -9.91
CA LEU A 161 7.96 -0.45 -11.24
C LEU A 161 8.65 -1.38 -12.26
N ARG A 162 9.42 -2.37 -11.78
CA ARG A 162 10.13 -3.35 -12.61
C ARG A 162 9.94 -4.79 -12.14
N HIS A 163 9.01 -5.04 -11.20
CA HIS A 163 8.84 -6.37 -10.65
C HIS A 163 8.18 -7.29 -11.69
N PRO A 164 8.74 -8.48 -11.98
CA PRO A 164 8.30 -9.32 -13.10
C PRO A 164 6.86 -9.86 -12.95
N GLN A 165 6.37 -9.96 -11.71
CA GLN A 165 4.98 -10.35 -11.43
C GLN A 165 4.03 -9.14 -11.24
N CYS A 166 4.54 -7.91 -11.27
CA CYS A 166 3.74 -6.70 -11.19
C CYS A 166 3.42 -6.19 -12.60
N ILE A 167 2.66 -6.99 -13.33
CA ILE A 167 2.22 -6.72 -14.69
C ILE A 167 0.71 -6.92 -14.78
N SER A 168 0.05 -6.19 -15.69
CA SER A 168 -1.37 -6.38 -15.98
C SER A 168 -1.59 -6.52 -17.48
N PRO A 169 -2.44 -7.46 -17.93
CA PRO A 169 -2.84 -7.55 -19.33
C PRO A 169 -3.73 -6.37 -19.73
N LEU A 170 -3.77 -6.06 -21.03
CA LEU A 170 -4.61 -4.98 -21.57
C LEU A 170 -6.11 -5.20 -21.32
N SER A 171 -6.56 -6.47 -21.22
CA SER A 171 -7.96 -6.80 -20.91
C SER A 171 -8.39 -6.25 -19.55
N GLU A 172 -7.53 -6.30 -18.54
CA GLU A 172 -7.81 -5.70 -17.23
C GLU A 172 -7.94 -4.17 -17.30
N LEU A 173 -7.24 -3.51 -18.22
CA LEU A 173 -7.39 -2.06 -18.45
C LEU A 173 -8.68 -1.72 -19.22
N ALA A 174 -9.03 -2.54 -20.21
CA ALA A 174 -10.15 -2.29 -21.11
C ALA A 174 -11.52 -2.51 -20.44
N SER A 175 -11.67 -3.60 -19.68
CA SER A 175 -12.95 -4.01 -19.09
C SER A 175 -12.92 -4.15 -17.56
N GLY A 176 -11.78 -3.93 -16.92
CA GLY A 176 -11.68 -3.97 -15.46
C GLY A 176 -12.21 -2.70 -14.79
N ALA A 177 -12.08 -2.68 -13.46
CA ALA A 177 -12.39 -1.55 -12.61
C ALA A 177 -11.40 -1.50 -11.44
N PHE A 178 -11.42 -0.41 -10.69
CA PHE A 178 -10.66 -0.33 -9.44
C PHE A 178 -11.24 -1.34 -8.45
N ARG A 179 -10.37 -2.11 -7.80
CA ARG A 179 -10.69 -3.07 -6.75
C ARG A 179 -10.11 -2.54 -5.44
N GLU A 180 -10.97 -2.22 -4.48
CA GLU A 180 -10.54 -1.79 -3.14
C GLU A 180 -9.82 -2.91 -2.38
N VAL A 181 -10.24 -4.15 -2.60
CA VAL A 181 -9.69 -5.36 -2.02
C VAL A 181 -9.51 -6.39 -3.13
N ILE A 182 -8.35 -7.05 -3.16
CA ILE A 182 -8.06 -8.13 -4.11
C ILE A 182 -7.85 -9.42 -3.33
N ASP A 183 -8.66 -10.41 -3.69
CA ASP A 183 -8.68 -11.75 -3.11
C ASP A 183 -7.54 -12.64 -3.63
N ASP A 184 -7.31 -13.77 -2.98
CA ASP A 184 -6.42 -14.83 -3.43
C ASP A 184 -7.19 -15.85 -4.30
N GLU A 185 -6.82 -15.92 -5.56
CA GLU A 185 -7.45 -16.83 -6.54
C GLU A 185 -6.75 -18.21 -6.59
N ASP A 186 -5.58 -18.36 -5.96
CA ASP A 186 -4.75 -19.58 -6.00
C ASP A 186 -4.77 -20.36 -4.67
N VAL A 187 -5.97 -20.62 -4.14
CA VAL A 187 -6.21 -21.39 -2.91
C VAL A 187 -7.42 -22.31 -3.02
N ASP A 188 -7.38 -23.42 -2.28
CA ASP A 188 -8.59 -24.22 -2.03
C ASP A 188 -9.25 -23.73 -0.74
N ILE A 189 -10.39 -23.06 -0.87
CA ILE A 189 -11.07 -22.33 0.23
C ILE A 189 -11.26 -23.20 1.50
N PRO A 190 -11.69 -24.47 1.43
CA PRO A 190 -11.86 -25.32 2.62
C PRO A 190 -10.55 -25.68 3.33
N GLU A 191 -9.43 -25.66 2.61
CA GLU A 191 -8.09 -25.94 3.15
C GLU A 191 -7.49 -24.72 3.86
N VAL A 192 -7.93 -23.50 3.54
CA VAL A 192 -7.40 -22.27 4.12
C VAL A 192 -7.56 -22.27 5.64
N LYS A 193 -6.42 -22.17 6.35
CA LYS A 193 -6.33 -22.03 7.81
C LYS A 193 -5.85 -20.65 8.23
N ARG A 194 -5.17 -19.92 7.34
CA ARG A 194 -4.70 -18.55 7.57
C ARG A 194 -5.16 -17.63 6.47
N VAL A 195 -5.73 -16.50 6.87
CA VAL A 195 -5.99 -15.36 5.97
C VAL A 195 -4.99 -14.27 6.33
N VAL A 196 -4.19 -13.85 5.35
CA VAL A 196 -3.15 -12.84 5.50
C VAL A 196 -3.60 -11.59 4.76
N PHE A 197 -3.98 -10.55 5.49
CA PHE A 197 -4.22 -9.23 4.93
C PHE A 197 -2.90 -8.46 4.86
N CYS A 198 -2.68 -7.77 3.75
CA CYS A 198 -1.52 -6.91 3.54
C CYS A 198 -1.85 -5.76 2.57
N SER A 199 -0.95 -4.80 2.42
CA SER A 199 -1.09 -3.69 1.47
C SER A 199 0.27 -3.35 0.85
N GLY A 200 0.29 -3.00 -0.43
CA GLY A 200 1.53 -2.63 -1.12
C GLY A 200 2.48 -3.80 -1.40
N LYS A 201 3.77 -3.48 -1.54
CA LYS A 201 4.78 -4.39 -2.11
C LYS A 201 5.03 -5.67 -1.32
N ILE A 202 4.77 -5.68 -0.01
CA ILE A 202 4.97 -6.86 0.85
C ILE A 202 4.17 -8.08 0.35
N TYR A 203 3.06 -7.85 -0.38
CA TYR A 203 2.32 -8.91 -1.05
C TYR A 203 3.21 -9.79 -1.95
N TYR A 204 4.14 -9.19 -2.70
CA TYR A 204 4.98 -9.95 -3.64
C TYR A 204 6.03 -10.79 -2.92
N ASP A 205 6.56 -10.31 -1.79
CA ASP A 205 7.47 -11.08 -0.94
C ASP A 205 6.75 -12.29 -0.30
N LEU A 206 5.51 -12.06 0.16
CA LEU A 206 4.64 -13.11 0.69
C LEU A 206 4.25 -14.13 -0.38
N LEU A 207 3.91 -13.67 -1.59
CA LEU A 207 3.55 -14.51 -2.72
C LEU A 207 4.73 -15.39 -3.14
N ALA A 208 5.94 -14.84 -3.20
CA ALA A 208 7.15 -15.60 -3.51
C ALA A 208 7.37 -16.73 -2.50
N ARG A 209 7.22 -16.46 -1.19
CA ARG A 209 7.34 -17.48 -0.13
C ARG A 209 6.22 -18.51 -0.18
N LYS A 210 4.97 -18.08 -0.41
CA LYS A 210 3.80 -18.95 -0.61
C LYS A 210 4.05 -19.95 -1.75
N ASN A 211 4.55 -19.47 -2.89
CA ASN A 211 4.84 -20.30 -4.06
C ASN A 211 6.00 -21.26 -3.81
N ALA A 212 7.09 -20.80 -3.19
CA ALA A 212 8.24 -21.64 -2.85
C ALA A 212 7.85 -22.82 -1.94
N PHE A 213 6.93 -22.58 -1.00
CA PHE A 213 6.43 -23.61 -0.09
C PHE A 213 5.22 -24.37 -0.62
N LYS A 214 4.66 -23.97 -1.77
CA LYS A 214 3.39 -24.48 -2.31
C LYS A 214 2.27 -24.44 -1.26
N ALA A 215 2.20 -23.34 -0.51
CA ALA A 215 1.29 -23.22 0.62
C ALA A 215 -0.14 -22.97 0.14
N ARG A 216 -1.01 -23.98 0.28
CA ARG A 216 -2.42 -23.93 -0.14
C ARG A 216 -3.38 -23.53 0.99
N ASP A 217 -2.94 -23.64 2.24
CA ASP A 217 -3.68 -23.30 3.45
C ASP A 217 -3.60 -21.81 3.85
N ILE A 218 -2.93 -20.98 3.04
CA ILE A 218 -2.76 -19.54 3.27
C ILE A 218 -3.36 -18.75 2.10
N ALA A 219 -4.34 -17.91 2.40
CA ALA A 219 -4.87 -16.92 1.47
C ALA A 219 -4.20 -15.55 1.70
N LEU A 220 -3.65 -14.94 0.66
CA LEU A 220 -3.06 -13.61 0.66
C LEU A 220 -4.05 -12.59 0.09
N ILE A 221 -4.59 -11.73 0.96
CA ILE A 221 -5.59 -10.72 0.63
C ILE A 221 -4.92 -9.35 0.61
N ARG A 222 -5.10 -8.61 -0.49
CA ARG A 222 -4.56 -7.26 -0.64
C ARG A 222 -5.63 -6.23 -0.35
N ILE A 223 -5.32 -5.29 0.54
CA ILE A 223 -6.12 -4.09 0.77
C ILE A 223 -5.47 -2.94 -0.03
N GLU A 224 -6.06 -2.64 -1.18
CA GLU A 224 -5.54 -1.64 -2.13
C GLU A 224 -6.02 -0.23 -1.77
N GLN A 225 -7.22 -0.12 -1.19
CA GLN A 225 -7.75 1.11 -0.62
C GLN A 225 -7.78 1.00 0.90
N LEU A 226 -6.94 1.81 1.57
CA LEU A 226 -6.88 1.90 3.02
C LEU A 226 -7.98 2.84 3.56
N TYR A 227 -8.28 3.90 2.82
CA TYR A 227 -9.33 4.85 3.16
C TYR A 227 -10.07 5.36 1.91
N PRO A 228 -11.40 5.49 1.93
CA PRO A 228 -12.32 4.98 2.94
C PRO A 228 -12.22 3.46 3.11
N PHE A 229 -12.38 2.98 4.35
CA PHE A 229 -12.17 1.57 4.68
C PHE A 229 -13.19 0.65 3.98
N PRO A 230 -12.77 -0.40 3.25
CA PRO A 230 -13.65 -1.20 2.41
C PRO A 230 -14.36 -2.32 3.20
N GLU A 231 -15.21 -1.94 4.17
CA GLU A 231 -15.88 -2.89 5.09
C GLU A 231 -16.65 -3.98 4.37
N LYS A 232 -17.46 -3.62 3.36
CA LYS A 232 -18.31 -4.57 2.64
C LYS A 232 -17.51 -5.65 1.93
N GLN A 233 -16.42 -5.26 1.27
CA GLN A 233 -15.53 -6.16 0.56
C GLN A 233 -14.79 -7.08 1.54
N LEU A 234 -14.33 -6.55 2.68
CA LEU A 234 -13.63 -7.33 3.70
C LEU A 234 -14.53 -8.30 4.44
N ASP A 235 -15.76 -7.90 4.77
CA ASP A 235 -16.77 -8.78 5.36
C ASP A 235 -17.05 -9.98 4.43
N ALA A 236 -17.19 -9.76 3.12
CA ALA A 236 -17.37 -10.84 2.14
C ALA A 236 -16.17 -11.81 2.08
N ILE A 237 -14.94 -11.29 2.16
CA ILE A 237 -13.72 -12.13 2.22
C ILE A 237 -13.71 -12.96 3.50
N ILE A 238 -14.05 -12.35 4.64
CA ILE A 238 -14.12 -13.02 5.93
C ILE A 238 -15.16 -14.16 5.91
N GLU A 239 -16.35 -13.90 5.36
CA GLU A 239 -17.39 -14.91 5.21
C GLU A 239 -16.96 -16.06 4.29
N LYS A 240 -16.27 -15.74 3.18
CA LYS A 240 -15.71 -16.73 2.26
C LYS A 240 -14.72 -17.67 2.96
N TYR A 241 -13.85 -17.13 3.83
CA TYR A 241 -12.84 -17.89 4.56
C TYR A 241 -13.26 -18.25 6.00
N ASN A 242 -14.53 -18.56 6.23
CA ASN A 242 -15.08 -18.84 7.56
C ASN A 242 -14.45 -20.02 8.33
N LYS A 243 -13.69 -20.90 7.67
CA LYS A 243 -12.93 -22.01 8.30
C LYS A 243 -11.50 -21.62 8.71
N ALA A 244 -11.08 -20.38 8.44
CA ALA A 244 -9.77 -19.90 8.82
C ALA A 244 -9.65 -19.84 10.35
N LEU A 245 -8.52 -20.34 10.85
CA LEU A 245 -8.21 -20.38 12.27
C LEU A 245 -7.57 -19.07 12.74
N VAL A 246 -6.83 -18.41 11.85
CA VAL A 246 -6.02 -17.24 12.15
C VAL A 246 -6.15 -16.20 11.04
N TYR A 247 -6.24 -14.94 11.45
CA TYR A 247 -6.24 -13.78 10.58
C TYR A 247 -5.04 -12.92 10.94
N LEU A 248 -4.22 -12.62 9.95
CA LEU A 248 -2.96 -11.90 10.09
C LEU A 248 -3.06 -10.55 9.36
N TRP A 249 -2.53 -9.50 9.97
CA TRP A 249 -2.17 -8.27 9.26
C TRP A 249 -0.65 -8.24 9.10
N VAL A 250 -0.17 -8.21 7.88
CA VAL A 250 1.26 -8.20 7.57
C VAL A 250 1.61 -6.91 6.88
N GLN A 251 2.58 -6.19 7.43
CA GLN A 251 3.09 -4.95 6.87
C GLN A 251 4.60 -4.89 7.06
N GLU A 252 5.28 -4.13 6.21
CA GLU A 252 6.73 -3.95 6.29
C GLU A 252 7.09 -2.76 7.21
N GLU A 253 6.16 -1.88 7.46
CA GLU A 253 6.30 -0.73 8.34
C GLU A 253 6.44 -1.18 9.81
N PRO A 254 7.18 -0.42 10.65
CA PRO A 254 7.17 -0.57 12.10
C PRO A 254 5.76 -0.63 12.69
N GLU A 255 5.58 -1.31 13.81
CA GLU A 255 4.26 -1.46 14.47
C GLU A 255 3.56 -0.11 14.74
N ASN A 256 4.33 0.93 15.07
CA ASN A 256 3.83 2.29 15.32
C ASN A 256 3.62 3.14 14.04
N MET A 257 3.87 2.56 12.87
CA MET A 257 3.73 3.19 11.55
C MET A 257 2.86 2.33 10.64
N GLY A 258 2.69 2.74 9.38
CA GLY A 258 1.90 1.96 8.44
C GLY A 258 0.41 2.00 8.80
N ALA A 259 -0.34 0.97 8.38
CA ALA A 259 -1.79 0.96 8.55
C ALA A 259 -2.25 0.20 9.80
N TRP A 260 -1.35 -0.48 10.53
CA TRP A 260 -1.71 -1.42 11.59
C TRP A 260 -2.73 -0.85 12.60
N THR A 261 -2.46 0.32 13.18
CA THR A 261 -3.35 0.92 14.20
C THR A 261 -4.75 1.20 13.65
N TYR A 262 -4.83 1.73 12.43
CA TYR A 262 -6.09 1.99 11.74
C TYR A 262 -6.84 0.71 11.39
N ILE A 263 -6.15 -0.26 10.78
CA ILE A 263 -6.73 -1.55 10.40
C ILE A 263 -7.26 -2.27 11.64
N ASN A 264 -6.47 -2.33 12.73
CA ASN A 264 -6.88 -2.95 13.98
C ASN A 264 -8.13 -2.27 14.58
N TYR A 265 -8.25 -0.94 14.48
CA TYR A 265 -9.43 -0.22 14.95
C TYR A 265 -10.71 -0.59 14.18
N HIS A 266 -10.60 -0.81 12.87
CA HIS A 266 -11.73 -1.15 12.00
C HIS A 266 -12.08 -2.64 12.00
N PHE A 267 -11.10 -3.54 12.17
CA PHE A 267 -11.32 -4.99 12.26
C PHE A 267 -11.81 -5.42 13.66
N ARG A 268 -13.01 -4.99 14.06
CA ARG A 268 -13.58 -5.29 15.39
C ARG A 268 -14.18 -6.69 15.50
N LYS A 269 -14.70 -7.23 14.39
CA LYS A 269 -15.39 -8.54 14.37
C LYS A 269 -14.42 -9.72 14.50
N ILE A 270 -13.19 -9.55 14.02
CA ILE A 270 -12.19 -10.60 13.95
C ILE A 270 -10.88 -10.07 14.52
N PRO A 271 -10.31 -10.72 15.54
CA PRO A 271 -9.04 -10.27 16.08
C PRO A 271 -7.93 -10.59 15.07
N LEU A 272 -7.13 -9.59 14.75
CA LEU A 272 -5.95 -9.72 13.91
C LEU A 272 -4.71 -9.95 14.78
N ILE A 273 -3.78 -10.75 14.26
CA ILE A 273 -2.40 -10.78 14.75
C ILE A 273 -1.56 -9.95 13.79
N HIS A 274 -0.86 -8.94 14.29
CA HIS A 274 0.04 -8.16 13.45
C HIS A 274 1.39 -8.85 13.32
N ILE A 275 1.97 -8.76 12.13
CA ILE A 275 3.34 -9.13 11.83
C ILE A 275 3.97 -7.92 11.15
N THR A 276 4.79 -7.21 11.91
CA THR A 276 5.39 -5.92 11.53
C THR A 276 6.88 -5.92 11.89
N ARG A 277 7.59 -4.87 11.46
CA ARG A 277 8.86 -4.49 12.12
C ARG A 277 8.58 -4.02 13.55
N LEU A 278 9.60 -4.08 14.41
CA LEU A 278 9.51 -3.53 15.76
C LEU A 278 9.24 -2.02 15.72
N PRO A 279 8.54 -1.46 16.72
CA PRO A 279 8.29 -0.02 16.77
C PRO A 279 9.60 0.76 16.83
N SER A 280 9.65 1.87 16.10
CA SER A 280 10.86 2.70 15.97
C SER A 280 10.49 4.18 15.80
N GLY A 281 11.36 5.09 16.25
CA GLY A 281 11.24 6.53 15.93
C GLY A 281 11.69 6.86 14.51
N SER A 282 12.67 6.09 14.00
CA SER A 282 13.14 6.17 12.61
C SER A 282 12.27 5.30 11.71
N PRO A 283 11.86 5.75 10.50
CA PRO A 283 11.05 4.93 9.59
C PRO A 283 11.70 3.59 9.26
N ALA A 284 12.98 3.59 8.90
CA ALA A 284 13.72 2.39 8.58
C ALA A 284 15.12 2.41 9.21
N THR A 285 15.76 1.25 9.26
CA THR A 285 17.19 1.12 9.58
C THR A 285 18.05 1.68 8.45
N GLY A 286 19.21 2.25 8.80
CA GLY A 286 20.23 2.67 7.84
C GLY A 286 21.16 1.52 7.40
N LEU A 287 21.11 0.36 8.07
CA LEU A 287 21.97 -0.79 7.79
C LEU A 287 21.21 -1.83 6.96
N HIS A 288 21.73 -2.11 5.77
CA HIS A 288 21.08 -3.02 4.82
C HIS A 288 20.93 -4.45 5.36
N GLU A 289 21.92 -4.96 6.11
CA GLU A 289 21.86 -6.30 6.73
C GLU A 289 20.73 -6.42 7.75
N ILE A 290 20.52 -5.39 8.59
CA ILE A 290 19.41 -5.35 9.54
C ILE A 290 18.08 -5.30 8.78
N HIS A 291 17.99 -4.51 7.70
CA HIS A 291 16.79 -4.45 6.88
C HIS A 291 16.41 -5.83 6.31
N GLN A 292 17.39 -6.58 5.79
CA GLN A 292 17.17 -7.94 5.28
C GLN A 292 16.73 -8.89 6.40
N ALA A 293 17.36 -8.83 7.58
CA ALA A 293 16.98 -9.66 8.72
C ALA A 293 15.54 -9.39 9.18
N GLU A 294 15.15 -8.12 9.29
CA GLU A 294 13.77 -7.71 9.60
C GLU A 294 12.76 -8.19 8.54
N GLN A 295 13.12 -8.09 7.27
CA GLN A 295 12.26 -8.56 6.18
C GLN A 295 12.06 -10.07 6.24
N GLU A 296 13.15 -10.83 6.46
CA GLU A 296 13.06 -12.27 6.63
C GLU A 296 12.29 -12.66 7.88
N GLU A 297 12.42 -11.91 8.99
CA GLU A 297 11.66 -12.15 10.21
C GLU A 297 10.14 -12.05 9.96
N ILE A 298 9.69 -11.06 9.19
CA ILE A 298 8.28 -10.92 8.79
C ILE A 298 7.83 -12.17 8.03
N LEU A 299 8.57 -12.58 7.00
CA LEU A 299 8.23 -13.75 6.18
C LEU A 299 8.26 -15.03 7.00
N TYR A 300 9.24 -15.19 7.89
CA TYR A 300 9.36 -16.32 8.80
C TYR A 300 8.16 -16.40 9.75
N LYS A 301 7.69 -15.29 10.32
CA LYS A 301 6.51 -15.28 11.20
C LYS A 301 5.24 -15.73 10.48
N VAL A 302 5.09 -15.41 9.19
CA VAL A 302 3.95 -15.88 8.38
C VAL A 302 4.09 -17.36 8.04
N PHE A 303 5.28 -17.79 7.60
CA PHE A 303 5.57 -19.15 7.11
C PHE A 303 6.49 -19.94 8.04
N ARG A 304 6.24 -19.88 9.36
CA ARG A 304 7.05 -20.53 10.41
C ARG A 304 7.36 -21.98 10.07
N THR A 305 8.56 -22.45 10.36
CA THR A 305 8.93 -23.88 10.25
C THR A 305 8.01 -24.75 11.10
N CYS A 306 7.65 -25.94 10.60
CA CYS A 306 6.85 -26.90 11.37
C CYS A 306 7.73 -27.68 12.34
N ASP A 307 7.54 -27.47 13.64
CA ASP A 307 8.23 -28.17 14.73
C ASP A 307 7.42 -29.35 15.32
N CYS A 308 6.15 -29.53 14.90
CA CYS A 308 5.35 -30.66 15.33
C CYS A 308 5.73 -31.97 14.61
N GLU A 309 5.17 -33.08 15.08
CA GLU A 309 5.43 -34.45 14.57
C GLU A 309 5.24 -34.59 13.06
N ARG A 310 4.43 -33.74 12.43
CA ARG A 310 4.19 -33.75 10.98
C ARG A 310 5.38 -33.29 10.14
N ARG A 311 6.32 -32.53 10.72
CA ARG A 311 7.56 -32.03 10.08
C ARG A 311 7.34 -31.47 8.65
N ASN A 312 6.26 -30.73 8.46
CA ASN A 312 5.97 -30.06 7.19
C ASN A 312 7.03 -28.98 6.90
N LYS A 313 7.15 -28.55 5.63
CA LYS A 313 8.08 -27.46 5.25
C LYS A 313 7.81 -26.16 6.00
N TYR A 314 6.54 -25.91 6.35
CA TYR A 314 6.08 -24.81 7.18
C TYR A 314 4.89 -25.30 8.03
N CYS A 315 4.60 -24.62 9.13
CA CYS A 315 3.47 -24.90 10.00
C CYS A 315 2.17 -24.49 9.31
N GLY A 316 1.32 -25.45 8.96
CA GLY A 316 -0.02 -25.21 8.38
C GLY A 316 -1.17 -25.30 9.38
N LEU A 317 -0.85 -25.23 10.68
CA LEU A 317 -1.81 -25.30 11.80
C LEU A 317 -2.71 -26.55 11.82
N GLN A 318 -2.39 -27.60 11.05
CA GLN A 318 -3.27 -28.76 10.95
C GLN A 318 -3.35 -29.58 12.26
N CYS A 319 -2.37 -29.43 13.16
CA CYS A 319 -2.39 -30.00 14.53
C CYS A 319 -3.26 -29.20 15.51
N MET A 320 -3.78 -28.04 15.08
CA MET A 320 -4.59 -27.14 15.91
C MET A 320 -6.06 -27.15 15.55
N VAL A 321 -6.47 -27.98 14.58
CA VAL A 321 -7.88 -28.16 14.22
C VAL A 321 -8.65 -28.66 15.46
N GLY A 322 -9.73 -27.96 15.80
CA GLY A 322 -10.56 -28.26 16.99
C GLY A 322 -10.04 -27.69 18.31
N LYS A 323 -8.86 -27.06 18.34
CA LYS A 323 -8.36 -26.37 19.54
C LYS A 323 -8.97 -24.99 19.71
N SER A 324 -8.94 -24.49 20.94
CA SER A 324 -9.39 -23.13 21.24
C SER A 324 -8.51 -22.09 20.54
N ARG A 325 -9.07 -20.92 20.27
CA ARG A 325 -8.32 -19.79 19.72
C ARG A 325 -7.10 -19.43 20.57
N GLN A 326 -7.22 -19.46 21.90
CA GLN A 326 -6.09 -19.17 22.79
C GLN A 326 -4.92 -20.14 22.58
N GLU A 327 -5.19 -21.43 22.40
CA GLU A 327 -4.15 -22.42 22.11
C GLU A 327 -3.51 -22.20 20.74
N ILE A 328 -4.30 -21.81 19.73
CA ILE A 328 -3.80 -21.47 18.39
C ILE A 328 -2.87 -20.25 18.48
N LEU A 329 -3.27 -19.21 19.20
CA LEU A 329 -2.51 -17.96 19.35
C LEU A 329 -1.18 -18.14 20.10
N ARG A 330 -1.06 -19.13 21.01
CA ARG A 330 0.22 -19.45 21.66
C ARG A 330 1.32 -19.82 20.66
N GLN A 331 0.98 -20.28 19.46
CA GLN A 331 1.95 -20.55 18.41
C GLN A 331 2.48 -19.30 17.68
N PHE A 332 1.83 -18.14 17.88
CA PHE A 332 2.18 -16.87 17.22
C PHE A 332 2.81 -15.85 18.19
N ASN A 333 2.62 -16.02 19.50
CA ASN A 333 3.27 -15.21 20.52
C ASN A 333 4.72 -15.66 20.76
N TYR A 334 5.68 -15.07 20.05
CA TYR A 334 7.11 -15.37 20.24
C TYR A 334 7.84 -14.46 21.23
N ILE A 335 7.35 -13.24 21.45
CA ILE A 335 8.17 -12.14 22.02
C ILE A 335 7.63 -11.65 23.38
N PHE A 336 6.38 -11.99 23.76
CA PHE A 336 5.72 -11.38 24.93
C PHE A 336 5.78 -12.14 26.26
N PHE A 337 6.39 -13.32 26.32
CA PHE A 337 6.75 -13.89 27.61
C PHE A 337 8.15 -14.52 27.54
N ASP A 338 9.05 -13.89 28.29
CA ASP A 338 10.28 -14.43 28.84
C ASP A 338 11.57 -14.29 28.02
N LYS A 339 12.13 -13.06 28.06
CA LYS A 339 13.38 -12.80 28.79
C LYS A 339 13.70 -11.31 28.71
N ARG A 340 13.84 -10.71 29.89
CA ARG A 340 14.70 -9.53 30.05
C ARG A 340 15.99 -9.82 29.30
N ILE A 341 16.22 -9.06 28.24
CA ILE A 341 17.52 -8.91 27.61
C ILE A 341 18.40 -8.30 28.70
N ASN A 342 19.13 -9.16 29.41
CA ASN A 342 20.39 -8.79 30.01
C ASN A 342 21.35 -8.58 28.84
N LEU A 343 21.43 -7.34 28.35
CA LEU A 343 22.60 -6.76 27.73
C LEU A 343 22.80 -5.39 28.37
#